data_AF-A0A842YHD9-F1
#
_entry.id   AF-A0A842YHD9-F1
#
_cell.length_a   1.000
_cell.length_b   1.000
_cell.length_c   1.000
_cell.angle_alpha   90.00
_cell.angle_beta   90.00
_cell.angle_gamma   90.00
#
_symmetry.space_group_name_H-M   'P 1'
#
loop_
_entity.id
_entity.type
_entity.pdbx_description
1 polymer ?
#
loop_
_entity_poly.entity_id
_entity_poly.type
_entity_poly.pdbx_seq_one_letter_code
_entity_poly.pdbx_strand_id
1 'polypeptide(L)'
;MDGSIKVGHTYSSSGEYGISEITVLMLRDLELAKGDLVYMKHPKNGQPVVYQVTRVFPHKRVREYEEAMLREGRIIDDIEDSTLHATAYQWGWLDDGGSLRPLRYPLAPNTPVYLAERDIIANFTKPSG
;
A
#
# COMPACT_ATOMS: atom_id res chain seq x y z
N MET A 1 -5.52 -5.07 21.75
CA MET A 1 -5.60 -4.50 20.40
C MET A 1 -4.35 -3.68 20.18
N ASP A 2 -3.31 -4.26 19.57
CA ASP A 2 -2.18 -3.50 18.98
C ASP A 2 -1.29 -4.40 18.08
N GLY A 3 -1.86 -5.46 17.49
CA GLY A 3 -1.12 -6.46 16.71
C GLY A 3 -0.93 -6.14 15.23
N SER A 4 -1.58 -5.09 14.72
CA SER A 4 -1.60 -4.79 13.28
C SER A 4 -0.23 -4.37 12.75
N ILE A 5 0.31 -5.16 11.82
CA ILE A 5 1.62 -4.97 11.21
C ILE A 5 1.59 -3.74 10.30
N LYS A 6 2.33 -2.69 10.65
CA LYS A 6 2.54 -1.53 9.77
C LYS A 6 3.49 -1.92 8.64
N VAL A 7 3.02 -1.86 7.40
CA VAL A 7 3.77 -2.30 6.21
C VAL A 7 4.47 -1.16 5.47
N GLY A 8 4.03 0.07 5.67
CA GLY A 8 4.56 1.21 4.93
C GLY A 8 3.83 2.51 5.19
N HIS A 9 4.07 3.46 4.29
CA HIS A 9 3.36 4.74 4.25
C HIS A 9 2.92 5.06 2.82
N THR A 10 1.83 5.81 2.68
CA THR A 10 1.45 6.35 1.38
C THR A 10 2.56 7.23 0.83
N TYR A 11 2.88 7.07 -0.45
CA TYR A 11 3.90 7.79 -1.17
C TYR A 11 3.35 8.30 -2.50
N SER A 12 3.87 9.42 -2.98
CA SER A 12 3.61 9.93 -4.32
C SER A 12 4.85 10.63 -4.85
N SER A 13 5.29 10.25 -6.05
CA SER A 13 6.40 10.91 -6.74
C SER A 13 6.00 12.25 -7.36
N SER A 14 4.72 12.42 -7.71
CA SER A 14 4.17 13.69 -8.24
C SER A 14 3.65 14.63 -7.15
N GLY A 15 3.48 14.12 -5.92
CA GLY A 15 2.78 14.83 -4.84
C GLY A 15 1.26 14.67 -4.90
N GLU A 16 0.71 13.99 -5.91
CA GLU A 16 -0.72 13.69 -6.02
C GLU A 16 -1.04 12.39 -5.30
N TYR A 17 -1.96 12.45 -4.33
CA TYR A 17 -2.42 11.28 -3.57
C TYR A 17 -3.84 10.91 -4.01
N GLY A 18 -3.92 9.90 -4.89
CA GLY A 18 -5.18 9.36 -5.36
C GLY A 18 -5.95 8.67 -4.24
N ILE A 19 -7.26 8.95 -4.13
CA ILE A 19 -8.09 8.33 -3.10
C ILE A 19 -8.47 6.90 -3.53
N SER A 20 -8.70 6.69 -4.83
CA SER A 20 -9.07 5.39 -5.41
C SER A 20 -7.90 4.41 -5.53
N GLU A 21 -6.68 4.91 -5.68
CA GLU A 21 -5.48 4.10 -5.77
C GLU A 21 -4.34 4.81 -5.02
N ILE A 22 -3.66 4.06 -4.15
CA ILE A 22 -2.52 4.55 -3.40
C ILE A 22 -1.25 3.85 -3.86
N THR A 23 -0.13 4.56 -3.77
CA THR A 23 1.19 3.94 -3.76
C THR A 23 1.69 3.88 -2.33
N VAL A 24 2.21 2.73 -1.93
CA VAL A 24 2.75 2.46 -0.60
C VAL A 24 4.24 2.26 -0.74
N LEU A 25 5.03 3.11 -0.06
CA LEU A 25 6.44 2.87 0.15
C LEU A 25 6.58 1.91 1.34
N MET A 26 7.08 0.72 1.07
CA MET A 26 7.16 -0.34 2.07
C MET A 26 8.34 -0.13 3.05
N LEU A 27 8.15 -0.54 4.29
CA LEU A 27 9.27 -0.63 5.25
C LEU A 27 10.19 -1.79 4.87
N ARG A 28 11.46 -1.70 5.32
CA ARG A 28 12.45 -2.76 5.12
C ARG A 28 11.97 -4.07 5.74
N ASP A 29 12.35 -5.18 5.13
CA ASP A 29 12.11 -6.56 5.60
C ASP A 29 10.63 -6.95 5.75
N LEU A 30 9.71 -6.17 5.17
CA LEU A 30 8.31 -6.54 5.06
C LEU A 30 7.98 -6.87 3.61
N GLU A 31 7.05 -7.79 3.45
CA GLU A 31 6.63 -8.27 2.14
C GLU A 31 5.13 -8.01 1.95
N LEU A 32 4.79 -7.65 0.72
CA LEU A 32 3.42 -7.61 0.22
C LEU A 32 3.39 -8.36 -1.09
N ALA A 33 2.26 -8.99 -1.38
CA ALA A 33 1.97 -9.66 -2.63
C ALA A 33 0.73 -9.05 -3.28
N LYS A 34 0.61 -9.25 -4.59
CA LYS A 34 -0.63 -8.94 -5.31
C LYS A 34 -1.78 -9.73 -4.69
N GLY A 35 -2.88 -9.04 -4.40
CA GLY A 35 -4.07 -9.60 -3.77
C GLY A 35 -4.13 -9.39 -2.26
N ASP A 36 -3.01 -9.06 -1.60
CA ASP A 36 -3.00 -8.72 -0.19
C ASP A 36 -3.92 -7.54 0.09
N LEU A 37 -4.60 -7.61 1.23
CA LEU A 37 -5.43 -6.53 1.72
C LEU A 37 -4.61 -5.72 2.72
N VAL A 38 -4.61 -4.41 2.52
CA VAL A 38 -4.03 -3.44 3.43
C VAL A 38 -5.08 -2.42 3.83
N TYR A 39 -4.86 -1.71 4.92
CA TYR A 39 -5.77 -0.66 5.33
C TYR A 39 -5.05 0.56 5.89
N MET A 40 -5.77 1.68 5.83
CA MET A 40 -5.44 2.91 6.54
C MET A 40 -6.58 3.25 7.49
N LYS A 41 -6.29 4.04 8.53
CA LYS A 41 -7.34 4.55 9.42
C LYS A 41 -8.06 5.70 8.73
N HIS A 42 -9.38 5.63 8.65
CA HIS A 42 -10.21 6.68 8.09
C HIS A 42 -10.02 7.96 8.92
N PRO A 43 -9.74 9.12 8.29
CA PRO A 43 -9.25 10.31 8.99
C PRO A 43 -10.24 10.92 9.98
N LYS A 44 -11.55 10.64 9.84
CA LYS A 44 -12.59 11.21 10.72
C LYS A 44 -13.06 10.31 11.85
N ASN A 45 -13.08 8.99 11.64
CA ASN A 45 -13.73 8.04 12.55
C ASN A 45 -12.83 6.84 12.89
N GLY A 46 -11.62 6.79 12.35
CA GLY A 46 -10.65 5.73 12.64
C GLY A 46 -10.96 4.35 12.03
N GLN A 47 -12.10 4.19 11.35
CA GLN A 47 -12.49 2.92 10.73
C GLN A 47 -11.48 2.48 9.65
N PRO A 48 -11.27 1.18 9.43
CA PRO A 48 -10.34 0.72 8.40
C PRO A 48 -10.89 1.01 7.00
N VAL A 49 -10.12 1.77 6.22
CA VAL A 49 -10.32 1.91 4.78
C VAL A 49 -9.44 0.86 4.11
N VAL A 50 -10.07 -0.14 3.50
CA VAL A 50 -9.39 -1.29 2.89
C VAL A 50 -9.03 -1.01 1.44
N TYR A 51 -7.83 -1.45 1.08
CA TYR A 51 -7.27 -1.44 -0.26
C TYR A 51 -6.72 -2.81 -0.58
N GLN A 52 -6.79 -3.20 -1.85
CA GLN A 52 -6.18 -4.43 -2.35
C GLN A 52 -4.93 -4.11 -3.16
N VAL A 53 -3.81 -4.74 -2.82
CA VAL A 53 -2.55 -4.62 -3.55
C VAL A 53 -2.73 -5.15 -4.97
N THR A 54 -2.50 -4.29 -5.96
CA THR A 54 -2.62 -4.61 -7.38
C THR A 54 -1.28 -4.97 -8.01
N ARG A 55 -0.19 -4.40 -7.50
CA ARG A 55 1.18 -4.60 -7.99
C ARG A 55 2.20 -4.29 -6.91
N VAL A 56 3.29 -5.02 -6.90
CA VAL A 56 4.49 -4.74 -6.09
C VAL A 56 5.69 -4.62 -7.03
N PHE A 57 6.52 -3.61 -6.85
CA PHE A 57 7.64 -3.33 -7.75
C PHE A 57 8.79 -2.60 -7.04
N PRO A 58 10.04 -2.94 -7.38
CA PRO A 58 11.18 -2.17 -6.91
C PRO A 58 11.23 -0.82 -7.65
N HIS A 59 11.59 0.23 -6.91
CA HIS A 59 11.92 1.53 -7.44
C HIS A 59 13.40 1.82 -7.17
N LYS A 60 14.16 2.03 -8.25
CA LYS A 60 15.57 2.43 -8.22
C LYS A 60 15.70 3.85 -8.77
N ARG A 61 16.47 4.68 -8.08
CA ARG A 61 16.66 6.10 -8.42
C ARG A 61 17.48 6.32 -9.69
N VAL A 62 18.32 5.36 -10.09
CA VAL A 62 19.26 5.50 -11.22
C VAL A 62 19.04 4.39 -12.27
N ARG A 63 17.91 4.43 -12.96
CA ARG A 63 17.55 3.41 -13.99
C ARG A 63 18.44 3.43 -15.24
N GLU A 64 18.81 4.63 -15.70
CA GLU A 64 19.49 4.78 -17.00
C GLU A 64 20.96 4.32 -16.97
N TYR A 65 21.63 4.50 -15.82
CA TYR A 65 23.02 4.08 -15.64
C TYR A 65 23.17 2.56 -15.53
N GLU A 66 22.21 1.90 -14.88
CA GLU A 66 22.20 0.44 -14.71
C GLU A 66 21.97 -0.29 -16.04
N GLU A 67 21.07 0.19 -16.90
CA GLU A 67 20.86 -0.45 -18.21
C GLU A 67 22.14 -0.40 -19.08
N ALA A 68 22.86 0.73 -19.06
CA ALA A 68 24.13 0.86 -19.77
C ALA A 68 25.22 -0.04 -19.18
N MET A 69 25.34 -0.12 -17.85
CA MET A 69 26.31 -0.98 -17.17
C MET A 69 26.04 -2.47 -17.34
N LEU A 70 24.77 -2.88 -17.28
CA LEU A 70 24.37 -4.26 -17.53
C LEU A 70 24.65 -4.68 -18.97
N ARG A 71 24.44 -3.78 -19.95
CA ARG A 71 24.86 -4.02 -21.35
C ARG A 71 26.38 -4.23 -21.49
N GLU A 72 27.17 -3.61 -20.63
CA GLU A 72 28.64 -3.76 -20.59
C GLU A 72 29.11 -4.94 -19.70
N GLY A 73 28.18 -5.74 -19.14
CA GLY A 73 28.50 -6.90 -18.30
C GLY A 73 28.97 -6.57 -16.88
N ARG A 74 28.78 -5.32 -16.43
CA ARG A 74 29.08 -4.91 -15.06
C ARG A 74 27.82 -5.10 -14.20
N ILE A 75 27.85 -6.12 -13.34
CA ILE A 75 26.77 -6.39 -12.39
C ILE A 75 26.90 -5.39 -11.24
N ILE A 76 25.81 -4.68 -10.95
CA ILE A 76 25.70 -3.80 -9.78
C ILE A 76 25.07 -4.63 -8.66
N ASP A 77 25.86 -5.00 -7.65
CA ASP A 77 25.40 -5.78 -6.48
C ASP A 77 24.69 -4.92 -5.42
N ASP A 78 24.63 -3.60 -5.64
CA ASP A 78 24.17 -2.65 -4.63
C ASP A 78 22.63 -2.60 -4.54
N ILE A 79 22.09 -3.53 -3.77
CA ILE A 79 20.65 -3.65 -3.45
C ILE A 79 20.21 -2.52 -2.49
N GLU A 80 21.13 -1.86 -1.79
CA GLU A 80 20.81 -0.93 -0.69
C GLU A 80 20.06 0.34 -1.13
N ASP A 81 20.17 0.73 -2.41
CA ASP A 81 19.52 1.94 -2.96
C ASP A 81 18.18 1.66 -3.68
N SER A 82 17.65 0.44 -3.51
CA SER A 82 16.33 0.07 -4.02
C SER A 82 15.26 0.16 -2.93
N THR A 83 14.13 0.79 -3.25
CA THR A 83 12.95 0.83 -2.37
C THR A 83 11.85 -0.04 -2.95
N LEU A 84 11.05 -0.69 -2.11
CA LEU A 84 9.93 -1.50 -2.57
C LEU A 84 8.63 -0.70 -2.48
N HIS A 85 7.88 -0.69 -3.57
CA HIS A 85 6.63 0.04 -3.71
C HIS A 85 5.51 -0.94 -4.01
N ALA A 86 4.32 -0.65 -3.49
CA ALA A 86 3.11 -1.38 -3.83
C ALA A 86 2.01 -0.40 -4.27
N THR A 87 1.33 -0.67 -5.38
CA THR A 87 0.08 0.03 -5.71
C THR A 87 -1.09 -0.75 -5.15
N ALA A 88 -2.09 -0.07 -4.61
CA ALA A 88 -3.28 -0.71 -4.06
C ALA A 88 -4.55 0.07 -4.39
N TYR A 89 -5.58 -0.63 -4.86
CA TYR A 89 -6.87 -0.07 -5.24
C TYR A 89 -7.87 -0.12 -4.08
N GLN A 90 -8.66 0.93 -3.93
CA GLN A 90 -9.59 1.07 -2.81
C GLN A 90 -10.82 0.17 -2.93
N TRP A 91 -11.11 -0.58 -1.88
CA TRP A 91 -12.43 -1.19 -1.70
C TRP A 91 -13.39 -0.23 -0.99
N GLY A 92 -12.91 0.40 0.08
CA GLY A 92 -13.68 1.34 0.88
C GLY A 92 -13.62 1.01 2.37
N TRP A 93 -14.57 1.57 3.12
CA TRP A 93 -14.75 1.31 4.54
C TRP A 93 -16.23 0.98 4.81
N LEU A 94 -16.51 0.27 5.89
CA LEU A 94 -17.87 -0.06 6.28
C LEU A 94 -18.42 1.03 7.21
N ASP A 95 -19.58 1.59 6.87
CA ASP A 95 -20.31 2.46 7.79
C ASP A 95 -20.94 1.67 8.95
N ASP A 96 -21.50 2.37 9.93
CA ASP A 96 -22.11 1.73 11.12
C ASP A 96 -23.28 0.81 10.76
N GLY A 97 -23.86 0.97 9.56
CA GLY A 97 -24.89 0.09 9.02
C GLY A 97 -24.35 -1.11 8.23
N GLY A 98 -23.02 -1.31 8.20
CA GLY A 98 -22.35 -2.37 7.45
C GLY A 98 -22.32 -2.14 5.94
N SER A 99 -22.66 -0.94 5.46
CA SER A 99 -22.61 -0.63 4.02
C SER A 99 -21.21 -0.22 3.59
N LEU A 100 -20.74 -0.76 2.47
CA LEU A 100 -19.46 -0.37 1.88
C LEU A 100 -19.55 1.04 1.30
N ARG A 101 -18.66 1.92 1.76
CA ARG A 101 -18.54 3.31 1.33
C ARG A 101 -17.14 3.60 0.81
N PRO A 102 -17.00 4.36 -0.29
CA PRO A 102 -15.70 4.86 -0.68
C PRO A 102 -15.26 5.96 0.30
N LEU A 103 -13.98 5.96 0.65
CA LEU A 103 -13.28 7.13 1.13
C LEU A 103 -13.34 8.21 0.04
N ARG A 104 -13.78 9.41 0.42
CA ARG A 104 -13.88 10.59 -0.45
C ARG A 104 -13.06 11.77 0.07
N TYR A 105 -12.32 11.57 1.15
CA TYR A 105 -11.50 12.60 1.77
C TYR A 105 -10.08 12.57 1.20
N PRO A 106 -9.42 13.73 1.09
CA PRO A 106 -8.01 13.79 0.74
C PRO A 106 -7.18 12.92 1.69
N LEU A 107 -6.26 12.16 1.11
CA LEU A 107 -5.28 11.40 1.88
C LEU A 107 -4.14 12.31 2.31
N ALA A 108 -3.76 12.23 3.59
CA ALA A 108 -2.58 12.92 4.07
C ALA A 108 -1.32 12.25 3.51
N PRO A 109 -0.28 13.01 3.16
CA PRO A 109 1.03 12.45 2.86
C PRO A 109 1.54 11.59 4.03
N ASN A 110 2.32 10.55 3.71
CA ASN A 110 2.92 9.65 4.70
C ASN A 110 1.91 8.98 5.64
N THR A 111 0.66 8.77 5.21
CA THR A 111 -0.33 8.05 6.01
C THR A 111 0.14 6.62 6.25
N PRO A 112 0.18 6.14 7.50
CA PRO A 112 0.59 4.76 7.80
C PRO A 112 -0.38 3.74 7.18
N VAL A 113 0.21 2.73 6.55
CA VAL A 113 -0.50 1.61 5.93
C VAL A 113 -0.19 0.34 6.71
N TYR A 114 -1.22 -0.46 6.98
CA TYR A 114 -1.14 -1.67 7.78
C TYR A 114 -1.64 -2.87 6.98
N LEU A 115 -1.10 -4.05 7.25
CA LEU A 115 -1.64 -5.30 6.71
C LEU A 115 -3.04 -5.55 7.31
N ALA A 116 -4.02 -5.86 6.47
CA ALA A 116 -5.35 -6.22 6.95
C ALA A 116 -5.32 -7.67 7.45
N GLU A 117 -5.52 -7.84 8.76
CA GLU A 117 -5.59 -9.16 9.37
C GLU A 117 -6.97 -9.81 9.21
N ARG A 118 -7.07 -11.08 9.61
CA ARG A 118 -8.24 -11.93 9.42
C ARG A 118 -9.56 -11.28 9.86
N ASP A 119 -9.57 -10.53 10.96
CA ASP A 119 -10.78 -9.89 11.49
C ASP A 119 -11.26 -8.76 10.58
N ILE A 120 -10.34 -7.95 10.05
CA ILE A 120 -10.66 -6.91 9.08
C ILE A 120 -11.15 -7.56 7.79
N ILE A 121 -10.41 -8.54 7.26
CA ILE A 121 -10.79 -9.24 6.03
C ILE A 121 -12.19 -9.86 6.15
N ALA A 122 -12.49 -10.49 7.28
CA ALA A 122 -13.77 -11.13 7.53
C ALA A 122 -14.96 -10.15 7.42
N ASN A 123 -14.79 -8.91 7.86
CA ASN A 123 -15.85 -7.90 7.79
C ASN A 123 -16.24 -7.53 6.34
N PHE A 124 -15.31 -7.64 5.39
CA PHE A 124 -15.54 -7.24 3.99
C PHE A 124 -15.88 -8.41 3.07
N THR A 125 -15.59 -9.65 3.49
CA THR A 125 -15.68 -10.82 2.61
C THR A 125 -16.74 -11.83 3.03
N LYS A 126 -17.17 -11.82 4.29
CA LYS A 126 -18.22 -12.72 4.75
C LYS A 126 -19.59 -12.15 4.39
N PRO A 127 -20.45 -12.92 3.71
CA PRO A 127 -21.83 -12.49 3.50
C PRO A 127 -22.56 -12.42 4.84
N SER A 128 -23.15 -11.27 5.14
CA SER A 128 -24.17 -11.11 6.17
C SER A 128 -25.51 -11.55 5.59
N GLY A 129 -25.72 -12.87 5.59
CA GLY A 129 -26.99 -13.52 5.26
C GLY A 129 -27.83 -13.76 6.51
#